data_AF-A0A923VSY1-F1
#
_entry.id   AF-A0A923VSY1-F1
#
_cell.length_a   1.000
_cell.length_b   1.000
_cell.length_c   1.000
_cell.angle_alpha   90.00
_cell.angle_beta   90.00
_cell.angle_gamma   90.00
#
_symmetry.space_group_name_H-M   'P 1'
#
loop_
_entity.id
_entity.type
_entity.pdbx_description
1 polymer ?
#
loop_
_entity_poly.entity_id
_entity_poly.type
_entity_poly.pdbx_seq_one_letter_code
_entity_poly.pdbx_strand_id
1 'polypeptide(L)'
;MGGLKFEFANPIDTLKNGIKKTILLKSSKNSKKIGAPYEVNLNMVAEQTSSEDYQNKGSIPVAVLFEGQFHSVFENRVLPFQDKTFQSTDKKSKMIVIADGDLIKNKLDKNFIPTELGYDSKSGNLYDNKEFLMNCVNYLLDDTGLINIRGKEVDLPLLDKEKVYQNYTKIQIITIGIPLLLLAVFGILFTYLRRKKYSKSSN
;
A
#
# COMPACT_ATOMS: atom_id res chain seq x y z
N MET A 1 8.24 -6.05 -1.66
CA MET A 1 7.31 -6.07 -2.78
C MET A 1 7.30 -4.69 -3.36
N GLY A 2 7.71 -4.57 -4.61
CA GLY A 2 7.50 -3.42 -5.46
C GLY A 2 6.01 -3.17 -5.75
N GLY A 3 5.77 -2.28 -6.71
CA GLY A 3 4.41 -1.92 -7.10
C GLY A 3 3.69 -3.09 -7.77
N LEU A 4 2.36 -3.11 -7.60
CA LEU A 4 1.46 -3.98 -8.36
C LEU A 4 0.72 -3.15 -9.40
N LYS A 5 0.57 -3.70 -10.60
CA LYS A 5 -0.13 -3.03 -11.69
C LYS A 5 -1.57 -3.51 -11.77
N PHE A 6 -2.48 -2.56 -11.68
CA PHE A 6 -3.89 -2.69 -11.97
C PHE A 6 -4.20 -1.79 -13.18
N GLU A 7 -5.10 -2.19 -14.05
CA GLU A 7 -5.52 -1.40 -15.21
C GLU A 7 -6.83 -0.64 -14.89
N PHE A 8 -7.87 -1.35 -14.43
CA PHE A 8 -9.20 -0.77 -14.12
C PHE A 8 -9.76 -1.26 -12.77
N ALA A 9 -9.01 -1.01 -11.70
CA ALA A 9 -9.41 -1.41 -10.35
C ALA A 9 -10.59 -0.61 -9.81
N ASN A 10 -11.59 -1.32 -9.28
CA ASN A 10 -12.69 -0.72 -8.53
C ASN A 10 -12.40 -0.69 -7.01
N PRO A 11 -12.99 0.26 -6.25
CA PRO A 11 -12.89 0.25 -4.80
C PRO A 11 -13.67 -0.94 -4.20
N ILE A 12 -13.10 -1.60 -3.20
CA ILE A 12 -13.79 -2.60 -2.38
C ILE A 12 -14.17 -1.98 -1.04
N ASP A 13 -15.47 -1.92 -0.77
CA ASP A 13 -15.98 -1.57 0.56
C ASP A 13 -16.42 -2.83 1.30
N THR A 14 -16.05 -2.92 2.58
CA THR A 14 -16.35 -4.08 3.42
C THR A 14 -17.37 -3.74 4.49
N LEU A 15 -18.34 -4.63 4.68
CA LEU A 15 -19.36 -4.50 5.72
C LEU A 15 -18.99 -5.33 6.95
N LYS A 16 -19.39 -4.86 8.14
CA LYS A 16 -19.21 -5.59 9.39
C LYS A 16 -20.13 -6.80 9.40
N ASN A 17 -19.56 -8.00 9.60
CA ASN A 17 -20.27 -9.26 9.77
C ASN A 17 -19.34 -10.27 10.49
N GLY A 18 -19.78 -11.53 10.61
CA GLY A 18 -19.00 -12.60 11.26
C GLY A 18 -17.78 -13.13 10.48
N ILE A 19 -17.53 -12.63 9.26
CA ILE A 19 -16.38 -13.01 8.42
C ILE A 19 -15.23 -12.03 8.68
N LYS A 20 -14.06 -12.56 9.02
CA LYS A 20 -12.83 -11.79 9.20
C LYS A 20 -12.37 -11.27 7.84
N LYS A 21 -12.06 -9.98 7.77
CA LYS A 21 -11.64 -9.30 6.53
C LYS A 21 -10.28 -8.65 6.74
N THR A 22 -9.34 -9.02 5.88
CA THR A 22 -7.98 -8.48 5.90
C THR A 22 -7.75 -7.79 4.57
N ILE A 23 -7.49 -6.48 4.59
CA ILE A 23 -7.14 -5.72 3.39
C ILE A 23 -5.73 -6.15 2.98
N LEU A 24 -5.60 -6.77 1.80
CA LEU A 24 -4.32 -7.19 1.26
C LEU A 24 -3.62 -6.05 0.51
N LEU A 25 -4.40 -5.33 -0.32
CA LEU A 25 -3.89 -4.26 -1.17
C LEU A 25 -4.75 -3.02 -1.06
N LYS A 26 -4.07 -1.88 -1.05
CA LYS A 26 -4.65 -0.55 -1.05
C LYS A 26 -3.93 0.35 -2.05
N SER A 27 -4.64 1.30 -2.62
CA SER A 27 -4.06 2.34 -3.46
C SER A 27 -3.06 3.21 -2.67
N SER A 28 -2.29 4.04 -3.38
CA SER A 28 -1.42 5.03 -2.74
C SER A 28 -2.23 6.05 -1.93
N LYS A 29 -1.55 6.82 -1.08
CA LYS A 29 -2.15 7.96 -0.38
C LYS A 29 -2.60 9.06 -1.36
N ASN A 30 -1.88 9.21 -2.47
CA ASN A 30 -2.16 10.18 -3.52
C ASN A 30 -3.01 9.51 -4.61
N SER A 31 -4.20 9.03 -4.23
CA SER A 31 -5.15 8.39 -5.14
C SER A 31 -6.54 9.00 -4.92
N LYS A 32 -7.36 9.06 -5.98
CA LYS A 32 -8.76 9.49 -5.90
C LYS A 32 -9.66 8.53 -6.67
N LYS A 33 -10.88 8.33 -6.18
CA LYS A 33 -11.92 7.60 -6.91
C LYS A 33 -12.43 8.49 -8.06
N ILE A 34 -12.56 7.94 -9.26
CA ILE A 34 -13.21 8.60 -10.40
C ILE A 34 -14.59 7.95 -10.56
N GLY A 35 -15.65 8.74 -10.36
CA GLY A 35 -17.03 8.27 -10.47
C GLY A 35 -17.52 8.22 -11.92
N ALA A 36 -18.51 7.38 -12.19
CA ALA A 36 -19.18 7.32 -13.50
C ALA A 36 -20.48 8.14 -13.50
N PRO A 37 -20.88 8.74 -14.65
CA PRO A 37 -20.16 8.77 -15.93
C PRO A 37 -18.98 9.75 -15.90
N TYR A 38 -17.90 9.41 -16.62
CA TYR A 38 -16.72 10.25 -16.77
C TYR A 38 -16.37 10.38 -18.26
N GLU A 39 -16.17 11.61 -18.73
CA GLU A 39 -15.74 11.85 -20.11
C GLU A 39 -14.23 11.63 -20.22
N VAL A 40 -13.83 10.71 -21.10
CA VAL A 40 -12.41 10.44 -21.37
C VAL A 40 -11.90 11.44 -22.40
N ASN A 41 -11.11 12.42 -21.96
CA ASN A 41 -10.48 13.42 -22.82
C ASN A 41 -8.95 13.30 -22.77
N LEU A 42 -8.26 13.31 -23.91
CA LEU A 42 -6.80 13.23 -23.97
C LEU A 42 -6.09 14.38 -23.24
N ASN A 43 -6.74 15.55 -23.12
CA ASN A 43 -6.21 16.70 -22.41
C ASN A 43 -6.05 16.46 -20.90
N MET A 44 -6.69 15.42 -20.33
CA MET A 44 -6.53 15.04 -18.92
C MET A 44 -5.08 14.69 -18.56
N VAL A 45 -4.26 14.29 -19.55
CA VAL A 45 -2.84 13.98 -19.35
C VAL A 45 -2.03 15.24 -19.01
N ALA A 46 -2.48 16.41 -19.46
CA ALA A 46 -1.82 17.70 -19.21
C ALA A 46 -2.37 18.40 -17.95
N GLU A 47 -3.35 17.81 -17.27
CA GLU A 47 -3.97 18.39 -16.07
C GLU A 47 -2.97 18.38 -14.91
N GLN A 48 -2.71 19.56 -14.35
CA GLN A 48 -1.84 19.68 -13.18
C GLN A 48 -2.67 19.35 -11.93
N THR A 49 -2.28 18.29 -11.24
CA THR A 49 -2.96 17.89 -10.00
C THR A 49 -2.24 18.48 -8.79
N SER A 50 -3.01 19.02 -7.86
CA SER A 50 -2.53 19.59 -6.59
C SER A 50 -2.56 18.55 -5.48
N SER A 51 -1.81 18.76 -4.39
CA SER A 51 -1.85 17.86 -3.24
C SER A 51 -3.26 17.83 -2.60
N GLU A 52 -3.99 18.94 -2.67
CA GLU A 52 -5.39 19.11 -2.23
C GLU A 52 -6.35 18.15 -2.93
N ASP A 53 -6.09 17.81 -4.20
CA ASP A 53 -6.96 16.92 -4.97
C ASP A 53 -7.06 15.51 -4.39
N TYR A 54 -6.04 15.09 -3.63
CA TYR A 54 -5.89 13.75 -3.08
C TYR A 54 -6.02 13.65 -1.55
N GLN A 55 -6.09 14.78 -0.84
CA GLN A 55 -6.15 14.79 0.63
C GLN A 55 -7.29 13.90 1.15
N ASN A 56 -6.94 12.92 1.98
CA ASN A 56 -7.85 11.95 2.60
C ASN A 56 -8.68 11.08 1.64
N LYS A 57 -8.33 11.01 0.34
CA LYS A 57 -9.06 10.22 -0.66
C LYS A 57 -8.39 8.90 -1.04
N GLY A 58 -7.10 8.74 -0.73
CA GLY A 58 -6.32 7.55 -1.07
C GLY A 58 -6.48 6.38 -0.10
N SER A 59 -5.56 5.42 -0.15
CA SER A 59 -5.62 4.16 0.61
C SER A 59 -6.89 3.35 0.36
N ILE A 60 -7.38 3.38 -0.87
CA ILE A 60 -8.61 2.70 -1.30
C ILE A 60 -8.33 1.20 -1.38
N PRO A 61 -9.08 0.32 -0.69
CA PRO A 61 -8.88 -1.12 -0.77
C PRO A 61 -9.21 -1.64 -2.18
N VAL A 62 -8.33 -2.47 -2.73
CA VAL A 62 -8.47 -3.08 -4.07
C VAL A 62 -8.29 -4.60 -4.06
N ALA A 63 -7.81 -5.18 -2.96
CA ALA A 63 -7.86 -6.61 -2.72
C ALA A 63 -8.08 -6.93 -1.24
N VAL A 64 -8.95 -7.90 -0.96
CA VAL A 64 -9.38 -8.26 0.41
C VAL A 64 -9.42 -9.77 0.56
N LEU A 65 -8.82 -10.28 1.64
CA LEU A 65 -8.95 -11.66 2.11
C LEU A 65 -10.12 -11.77 3.09
N PHE A 66 -10.98 -12.74 2.86
CA PHE A 66 -12.11 -13.12 3.68
C PHE A 66 -11.84 -14.50 4.29
N GLU A 67 -11.97 -14.62 5.62
CA GLU A 67 -11.79 -15.87 6.35
C GLU A 67 -12.97 -16.09 7.29
N GLY A 68 -13.59 -17.26 7.23
CA GLY A 68 -14.73 -17.58 8.09
C GLY A 68 -15.63 -18.67 7.53
N GLN A 69 -16.82 -18.79 8.10
CA GLN A 69 -17.90 -19.63 7.56
C GLN A 69 -18.76 -18.79 6.63
N PHE A 70 -18.95 -19.26 5.41
CA PHE A 70 -19.76 -18.56 4.40
C PHE A 70 -21.16 -19.17 4.35
N HIS A 71 -22.14 -18.31 4.09
CA HIS A 71 -23.51 -18.71 3.84
C HIS A 71 -23.71 -18.95 2.35
N SER A 72 -24.42 -20.01 2.01
CA SER A 72 -24.77 -20.33 0.63
C SER A 72 -25.72 -19.28 0.07
N VAL A 73 -25.56 -18.93 -1.20
CA VAL A 73 -26.50 -18.03 -1.90
C VAL A 73 -27.90 -18.65 -1.99
N PHE A 74 -27.99 -19.99 -1.92
CA PHE A 74 -29.25 -20.74 -1.91
C PHE A 74 -29.83 -20.95 -0.51
N GLU A 75 -29.19 -20.44 0.54
CA GLU A 75 -29.77 -20.41 1.88
C GLU A 75 -31.13 -19.70 1.84
N ASN A 76 -32.15 -20.33 2.45
CA ASN A 76 -33.54 -19.86 2.45
C ASN A 76 -34.17 -19.70 1.05
N ARG A 77 -33.65 -20.38 0.03
CA ARG A 77 -34.24 -20.42 -1.33
C ARG A 77 -34.75 -21.81 -1.67
N VAL A 78 -35.77 -21.87 -2.54
CA VAL A 78 -36.21 -23.13 -3.15
C VAL A 78 -35.14 -23.60 -4.13
N LEU A 79 -34.60 -24.80 -3.93
CA LEU A 79 -33.59 -25.37 -4.81
C LEU A 79 -34.22 -25.75 -6.16
N PRO A 80 -33.52 -25.51 -7.29
CA PRO A 80 -34.04 -25.84 -8.63
C PRO A 80 -34.16 -27.36 -8.87
N PHE A 81 -33.46 -28.17 -8.07
CA PHE A 81 -33.54 -29.63 -8.07
C PHE A 81 -33.27 -30.16 -6.65
N GLN A 82 -33.73 -31.36 -6.34
CA GLN A 82 -33.45 -31.99 -5.05
C GLN A 82 -31.97 -32.39 -4.97
N ASP A 83 -31.22 -31.71 -4.10
CA ASP A 83 -29.84 -32.05 -3.78
C ASP A 83 -29.75 -32.48 -2.31
N LYS A 84 -29.43 -33.76 -2.09
CA LYS A 84 -29.27 -34.33 -0.74
C LYS A 84 -27.96 -33.90 -0.06
N THR A 85 -27.05 -33.29 -0.79
CA THR A 85 -25.73 -32.86 -0.31
C THR A 85 -25.66 -31.36 -0.01
N PHE A 86 -26.75 -30.63 -0.24
CA PHE A 86 -26.82 -29.19 0.01
C PHE A 86 -26.53 -28.85 1.48
N GLN A 87 -25.59 -27.92 1.68
CA GLN A 87 -25.26 -27.35 2.97
C GLN A 87 -25.49 -25.83 2.90
N SER A 88 -26.31 -25.32 3.82
CA SER A 88 -26.62 -23.89 3.89
C SER A 88 -25.42 -23.06 4.35
N THR A 89 -24.55 -23.65 5.16
CA THR A 89 -23.36 -22.99 5.71
C THR A 89 -22.16 -23.88 5.43
N ASP A 90 -21.10 -23.27 4.92
CA ASP A 90 -19.88 -23.98 4.55
C ASP A 90 -18.97 -24.20 5.77
N LYS A 91 -17.96 -25.04 5.61
CA LYS A 91 -16.83 -25.14 6.53
C LYS A 91 -16.09 -23.79 6.63
N LYS A 92 -15.16 -23.69 7.58
CA LYS A 92 -14.26 -22.53 7.61
C LYS A 92 -13.44 -22.52 6.32
N SER A 93 -13.68 -21.51 5.49
CA SER A 93 -13.09 -21.35 4.17
C SER A 93 -12.39 -19.99 4.07
N LYS A 94 -11.57 -19.83 3.04
CA LYS A 94 -10.86 -18.58 2.72
C LYS A 94 -11.22 -18.15 1.31
N MET A 95 -11.35 -16.84 1.09
CA MET A 95 -11.62 -16.26 -0.23
C MET A 95 -10.84 -14.97 -0.38
N ILE A 96 -10.20 -14.78 -1.53
CA ILE A 96 -9.55 -13.51 -1.88
C ILE A 96 -10.35 -12.87 -3.01
N VAL A 97 -10.75 -11.62 -2.82
CA VAL A 97 -11.43 -10.81 -3.83
C VAL A 97 -10.48 -9.72 -4.29
N ILE A 98 -10.27 -9.61 -5.60
CA ILE A 98 -9.41 -8.63 -6.25
C ILE A 98 -10.28 -7.80 -7.20
N ALA A 99 -10.13 -6.49 -7.18
CA ALA A 99 -11.02 -5.57 -7.88
C ALA A 99 -10.72 -5.38 -9.38
N ASP A 100 -9.80 -6.16 -9.94
CA ASP A 100 -9.39 -6.09 -11.34
C ASP A 100 -9.13 -7.51 -11.88
N GLY A 101 -9.85 -7.86 -12.95
CA GLY A 101 -9.71 -9.15 -13.63
C GLY A 101 -8.50 -9.25 -14.54
N ASP A 102 -7.89 -8.13 -14.95
CA ASP A 102 -6.71 -8.11 -15.81
C ASP A 102 -5.41 -8.37 -15.04
N LEU A 103 -5.45 -8.38 -13.70
CA LEU A 103 -4.27 -8.59 -12.86
C LEU A 103 -3.58 -9.94 -13.12
N ILE A 104 -4.33 -10.95 -13.55
CA ILE A 104 -3.83 -12.31 -13.86
C ILE A 104 -3.41 -12.48 -15.33
N LYS A 105 -3.59 -11.45 -16.18
CA LYS A 105 -3.41 -11.57 -17.63
C LYS A 105 -1.96 -11.32 -18.05
N ASN A 106 -1.34 -12.31 -18.72
CA ASN A 106 -0.08 -12.10 -19.43
C ASN A 106 -0.31 -11.29 -20.71
N LYS A 107 0.57 -10.31 -20.97
CA LYS A 107 0.58 -9.59 -22.25
C LYS A 107 1.35 -10.41 -23.28
N LEU A 108 0.98 -10.27 -24.55
CA LEU A 108 1.73 -10.86 -25.66
C LEU A 108 2.76 -9.87 -26.19
N ASP A 109 3.94 -10.36 -26.55
CA ASP A 109 4.94 -9.59 -27.27
C ASP A 109 4.59 -9.46 -28.78
N LYS A 110 5.50 -8.84 -29.55
CA LYS A 110 5.34 -8.67 -31.01
C LYS A 110 5.29 -9.99 -31.79
N ASN A 111 5.82 -11.07 -31.20
CA ASN A 111 5.86 -12.41 -31.78
C ASN A 111 4.74 -13.31 -31.23
N PHE A 112 3.75 -12.73 -30.53
CA PHE A 112 2.65 -13.45 -29.87
C PHE A 112 3.10 -14.41 -28.76
N ILE A 113 4.27 -14.18 -28.17
CA ILE A 113 4.79 -14.95 -27.03
C ILE A 113 4.30 -14.29 -25.74
N PRO A 114 3.72 -15.07 -24.80
CA PRO A 114 3.35 -14.56 -23.49
C PRO A 114 4.57 -14.03 -22.72
N THR A 115 4.50 -12.77 -22.34
CA THR A 115 5.49 -12.13 -21.47
C THR A 115 5.23 -12.50 -20.01
N GLU A 116 6.23 -12.32 -19.14
CA GLU A 116 6.09 -12.57 -17.71
C GLU A 116 4.94 -11.74 -17.10
N LEU A 117 4.22 -12.34 -16.14
CA LEU A 117 3.07 -11.69 -15.53
C LEU A 117 3.53 -10.48 -14.70
N GLY A 118 2.95 -9.32 -15.00
CA GLY A 118 3.39 -8.05 -14.44
C GLY A 118 4.40 -7.31 -15.32
N TYR A 119 4.85 -7.85 -16.46
CA TYR A 119 5.68 -7.08 -17.39
C TYR A 119 4.83 -6.08 -18.18
N ASP A 120 5.26 -4.82 -18.22
CA ASP A 120 4.62 -3.77 -18.98
C ASP A 120 5.48 -3.30 -20.16
N SER A 121 5.17 -3.77 -21.37
CA SER A 121 5.93 -3.50 -22.59
C SER A 121 6.06 -2.02 -22.96
N LYS A 122 5.16 -1.16 -22.46
CA LYS A 122 5.20 0.29 -22.70
C LYS A 122 6.23 1.00 -21.82
N SER A 123 6.28 0.65 -20.53
CA SER A 123 7.19 1.28 -19.56
C SER A 123 8.51 0.52 -19.40
N GLY A 124 8.58 -0.74 -19.83
CA GLY A 124 9.71 -1.64 -19.60
C GLY A 124 9.80 -2.17 -18.18
N ASN A 125 8.84 -1.82 -17.30
CA ASN A 125 8.86 -2.20 -15.89
C ASN A 125 8.27 -3.61 -15.69
N LEU A 126 8.84 -4.33 -14.72
CA LEU A 126 8.29 -5.57 -14.19
C LEU A 126 7.66 -5.30 -12.82
N TYR A 127 6.36 -5.56 -12.71
CA TYR A 127 5.58 -5.44 -11.48
C TYR A 127 5.44 -6.80 -10.78
N ASP A 128 5.16 -6.78 -9.47
CA ASP A 128 5.16 -8.00 -8.63
C ASP A 128 3.84 -8.81 -8.72
N ASN A 129 3.06 -8.63 -9.80
CA ASN A 129 1.76 -9.27 -9.98
C ASN A 129 1.86 -10.80 -9.88
N LYS A 130 2.90 -11.37 -10.49
CA LYS A 130 3.20 -12.81 -10.42
C LYS A 130 3.39 -13.27 -8.98
N GLU A 131 4.25 -12.59 -8.22
CA GLU A 131 4.57 -12.98 -6.85
C GLU A 131 3.36 -12.85 -5.93
N PHE A 132 2.61 -11.75 -6.05
CA PHE A 132 1.37 -11.54 -5.30
C PHE A 132 0.37 -12.68 -5.51
N LEU A 133 0.14 -13.08 -6.76
CA LEU A 133 -0.78 -14.17 -7.08
C LEU A 133 -0.28 -15.52 -6.58
N MET A 134 1.00 -15.81 -6.72
CA MET A 134 1.59 -17.04 -6.18
C MET A 134 1.40 -17.10 -4.66
N ASN A 135 1.59 -15.99 -3.95
CA ASN A 135 1.36 -15.92 -2.51
C ASN A 135 -0.12 -16.11 -2.17
N CYS A 136 -1.04 -15.55 -2.96
CA CYS A 136 -2.48 -15.75 -2.78
C CYS A 136 -2.87 -17.24 -2.93
N VAL A 137 -2.40 -17.90 -4.00
CA VAL A 137 -2.69 -19.31 -4.27
C VAL A 137 -2.13 -20.20 -3.16
N ASN A 138 -0.85 -20.01 -2.79
CA ASN A 138 -0.23 -20.81 -1.72
C ASN A 138 -0.97 -20.64 -0.39
N TYR A 139 -1.41 -19.42 -0.07
CA TYR A 139 -2.16 -19.16 1.15
C TYR A 139 -3.55 -19.80 1.15
N LEU A 140 -4.24 -19.83 0.00
CA LEU A 140 -5.57 -20.45 -0.14
C LEU A 140 -5.50 -21.98 -0.13
N LEU A 141 -4.40 -22.57 -0.59
CA LEU A 141 -4.16 -24.02 -0.61
C LEU A 141 -3.49 -24.55 0.67
N ASP A 142 -3.34 -23.69 1.69
CA ASP A 142 -2.67 -24.02 2.95
C ASP A 142 -1.21 -24.52 2.80
N ASP A 143 -0.54 -24.21 1.70
CA ASP A 143 0.90 -24.47 1.47
C ASP A 143 1.78 -23.43 2.19
N THR A 144 1.50 -23.24 3.49
CA THR A 144 2.07 -22.21 4.34
C THR A 144 3.41 -22.62 4.96
N GLY A 145 3.74 -23.92 4.93
CA GLY A 145 4.98 -24.45 5.49
C GLY A 145 6.25 -23.86 4.87
N LEU A 146 6.17 -23.41 3.60
CA LEU A 146 7.28 -22.82 2.85
C LEU A 146 7.21 -21.29 2.72
N ILE A 147 6.13 -20.63 3.17
CA ILE A 147 6.01 -19.16 3.14
C ILE A 147 6.93 -18.54 4.20
N ASN A 148 7.09 -19.19 5.35
CA ASN A 148 7.89 -18.69 6.48
C ASN A 148 9.41 -18.67 6.22
N ILE A 149 9.90 -19.30 5.14
CA ILE A 149 11.32 -19.35 4.78
C ILE A 149 11.72 -18.34 3.69
N ARG A 150 10.76 -17.56 3.14
CA ARG A 150 11.08 -16.48 2.21
C ARG A 150 11.64 -15.29 2.97
N GLY A 151 12.81 -14.82 2.54
CA GLY A 151 13.63 -13.84 3.25
C GLY A 151 12.87 -12.55 3.61
N LYS A 152 13.17 -12.04 4.81
CA LYS A 152 12.67 -10.77 5.31
C LYS A 152 13.09 -9.65 4.35
N GLU A 153 12.14 -9.09 3.61
CA GLU A 153 12.40 -7.89 2.82
C GLU A 153 12.77 -6.73 3.75
N VAL A 154 13.85 -6.04 3.39
CA VAL A 154 14.29 -4.83 4.09
C VAL A 154 13.41 -3.69 3.59
N ASP A 155 12.45 -3.27 4.41
CA ASP A 155 11.68 -2.05 4.16
C ASP A 155 12.65 -0.86 4.26
N LEU A 156 13.02 -0.27 3.13
CA LEU A 156 13.86 0.91 3.09
C LEU A 156 12.97 2.12 3.40
N PRO A 157 13.16 2.82 4.53
CA PRO A 157 12.35 3.98 4.86
C PRO A 157 12.73 5.16 3.95
N LEU A 158 12.08 5.24 2.79
CA LEU A 158 12.24 6.36 1.89
C LEU A 158 11.52 7.59 2.45
N LEU A 159 12.22 8.74 2.46
CA LEU A 159 11.61 10.01 2.85
C LEU A 159 10.56 10.45 1.82
N ASP A 160 9.44 10.94 2.34
CA ASP A 160 8.39 11.60 1.56
C ASP A 160 8.92 12.97 1.05
N LYS A 161 9.37 12.98 -0.20
CA LYS A 161 9.99 14.16 -0.83
C LYS A 161 9.05 15.36 -0.83
N GLU A 162 7.75 15.15 -1.00
CA GLU A 162 6.75 16.21 -1.08
C GLU A 162 6.62 16.93 0.27
N LYS A 163 6.54 16.16 1.37
CA LYS A 163 6.54 16.73 2.73
C LYS A 163 7.82 17.48 3.06
N VAL A 164 8.97 16.96 2.61
CA VAL A 164 10.27 17.61 2.82
C VAL A 164 10.31 18.95 2.10
N TYR A 165 9.82 19.02 0.86
CA TYR A 165 9.74 20.27 0.10
C TYR A 165 8.81 21.29 0.76
N GLN A 166 7.61 20.89 1.17
CA GLN A 166 6.64 21.80 1.79
C GLN A 166 7.13 22.36 3.13
N ASN A 167 7.89 21.59 3.90
CA ASN A 167 8.38 21.98 5.22
C ASN A 167 9.87 22.35 5.23
N TYR A 168 10.46 22.59 4.05
CA TYR A 168 11.91 22.72 3.88
C TYR A 168 12.53 23.72 4.87
N THR A 169 11.94 24.91 4.99
CA THR A 169 12.41 25.96 5.90
C THR A 169 12.36 25.53 7.38
N LYS A 170 11.28 24.86 7.81
CA LYS A 170 11.17 24.38 9.20
C LYS A 170 12.20 23.28 9.48
N ILE A 171 12.34 22.33 8.56
CA ILE A 171 13.30 21.21 8.67
C ILE A 171 14.73 21.76 8.70
N GLN A 172 15.05 22.74 7.86
CA GLN A 172 16.36 23.38 7.80
C GLN A 172 16.69 24.12 9.10
N ILE A 173 15.75 24.90 9.66
CA ILE A 173 15.94 25.60 10.94
C ILE A 173 16.18 24.62 12.08
N ILE A 174 15.42 23.52 12.15
CA ILE A 174 15.60 22.51 13.20
C ILE A 174 16.97 21.83 13.06
N THR A 175 17.31 21.39 11.84
CA THR A 175 18.51 20.58 11.58
C THR A 175 19.79 21.38 11.72
N ILE A 176 19.79 22.67 11.35
CA ILE A 176 20.97 23.54 11.44
C ILE A 176 20.97 24.35 12.75
N GLY A 177 19.80 24.82 13.19
CA GLY A 177 19.68 25.69 14.35
C GLY A 177 19.94 24.98 15.68
N ILE A 178 19.50 23.73 15.86
CA ILE A 178 19.74 22.98 17.10
C ILE A 178 21.25 22.78 17.35
N PRO A 179 22.06 22.29 16.39
CA PRO A 179 23.51 22.15 16.58
C PRO A 179 24.22 23.47 16.90
N LEU A 180 23.86 24.56 16.22
CA LEU A 180 24.45 25.88 16.47
C LEU A 180 24.09 26.42 17.86
N LEU A 181 22.83 26.24 18.27
CA LEU A 181 22.37 26.65 19.59
C LEU A 181 23.07 25.86 20.70
N LEU A 182 23.23 24.54 20.52
CA LEU A 182 24.02 23.69 21.42
C LEU A 182 25.46 24.20 21.55
N LEU A 183 26.11 24.52 20.43
CA LEU A 183 27.47 25.06 20.39
C LEU A 183 27.58 26.40 21.13
N ALA A 184 26.63 27.30 20.91
CA ALA A 184 26.58 28.60 21.57
C ALA A 184 26.38 28.47 23.08
N VAL A 185 25.42 27.65 23.51
CA VAL A 185 25.18 27.36 24.94
C VAL A 185 26.43 26.77 25.57
N PHE A 186 27.08 25.80 24.93
CA PHE A 186 28.30 25.20 25.43
C PHE A 186 29.44 26.22 25.56
N GLY A 187 29.61 27.11 24.57
CA GLY A 187 30.60 28.18 24.60
C GLY A 187 30.37 29.20 25.72
N ILE A 188 29.11 29.60 25.95
CA ILE A 188 28.74 30.50 27.05
C ILE A 188 28.98 29.83 28.40
N LEU A 189 28.52 28.58 28.56
CA LEU A 189 28.66 27.83 29.81
C LEU A 189 30.13 27.60 30.15
N PHE A 190 30.95 27.25 29.15
CA PHE A 190 32.40 27.10 29.30
C PHE A 190 33.07 28.41 29.70
N THR A 191 32.71 29.52 29.05
CA THR A 191 33.26 30.86 29.37
C THR A 191 32.88 31.31 30.78
N TYR A 192 31.63 31.08 31.19
CA TYR A 192 31.13 31.39 32.52
C TYR A 192 31.84 30.58 33.60
N LEU A 193 31.97 29.26 33.42
CA LEU A 193 32.70 28.38 34.34
C LEU A 193 34.19 28.73 34.41
N ARG A 194 34.82 29.09 33.28
CA ARG A 194 36.21 29.55 33.25
C ARG A 194 36.38 30.85 34.03
N ARG A 195 35.50 31.84 33.86
CA ARG A 195 35.55 33.08 34.66
C ARG A 195 35.39 32.77 36.15
N LYS A 196 34.48 31.90 36.56
CA LYS A 196 34.30 31.54 37.98
C LYS A 196 35.51 30.83 38.59
N LYS A 197 36.22 29.98 37.83
CA LYS A 197 37.37 29.21 38.31
C LYS A 197 38.68 30.02 38.32
N TYR A 198 38.86 30.97 37.40
CA TYR A 198 40.12 31.71 37.23
C TYR A 198 40.04 33.21 37.57
N SER A 199 38.85 33.75 37.92
CA SER A 199 38.68 35.15 38.37
C SER A 199 38.89 35.36 39.87
N LYS A 200 39.38 34.35 40.61
CA LYS A 200 40.06 34.60 41.88
C LYS A 200 41.55 34.78 41.58
N SER A 201 41.96 36.03 41.38
CA SER A 201 43.35 36.43 41.51
C SER A 201 43.43 37.73 42.31
N SER A 202 44.37 37.74 43.24
CA SER A 202 45.06 38.93 43.73
C SER A 202 44.22 39.99 44.47
N ASN A 203 44.12 39.81 45.79
CA ASN A 203 44.78 40.67 46.78
C ASN A 203 45.02 39.85 48.05
#